data_AF-A0A352KKH2-F1
#
_entry.id   AF-A0A352KKH2-F1
#
_cell.length_a   1.000
_cell.length_b   1.000
_cell.length_c   1.000
_cell.angle_alpha   90.00
_cell.angle_beta   90.00
_cell.angle_gamma   90.00
#
_symmetry.space_group_name_H-M   'P 1'
#
loop_
_entity.id
_entity.type
_entity.pdbx_description
1 polymer ?
#
loop_
_entity_poly.entity_id
_entity_poly.type
_entity_poly.pdbx_seq_one_letter_code
_entity_poly.pdbx_strand_id
1 'polypeptide(L)'
;MQIETLSDIIDWSRQVHQHLAEHVAKDADRQQNERAKMLMKYLADHESTLSQLLKRFEDTADAKALNTWCYEFISNHPLKIEAEHRRSYAEMGTQEIINSVMAKHKQVLELYRHLEEQADT
;
A
#
# COMPACT_ATOMS: atom_id res chain seq x y z
N MET A 1 13.28 -6.89 -0.13
CA MET A 1 12.40 -8.02 -0.45
C MET A 1 12.49 -8.25 -1.95
N GLN A 2 12.68 -9.49 -2.39
CA GLN A 2 12.54 -9.87 -3.80
C GLN A 2 11.13 -10.42 -3.99
N ILE A 3 10.48 -10.09 -5.11
CA ILE A 3 9.09 -10.46 -5.38
C ILE A 3 9.12 -11.50 -6.50
N GLU A 4 8.69 -12.72 -6.19
CA GLU A 4 8.81 -13.86 -7.09
C GLU A 4 7.44 -14.45 -7.42
N THR A 5 6.49 -14.36 -6.49
CA THR A 5 5.17 -14.98 -6.55
C THR A 5 4.02 -13.98 -6.35
N LEU A 6 2.80 -14.37 -6.71
CA LEU A 6 1.60 -13.58 -6.39
C LEU A 6 1.42 -13.39 -4.89
N SER A 7 1.84 -14.36 -4.06
CA SER A 7 1.88 -14.22 -2.61
C SER A 7 2.75 -13.05 -2.17
N ASP A 8 3.92 -12.86 -2.79
CA ASP A 8 4.83 -11.76 -2.45
C ASP A 8 4.25 -10.40 -2.82
N ILE A 9 3.43 -10.32 -3.88
CA ILE A 9 2.74 -9.10 -4.29
C ILE A 9 1.66 -8.71 -3.28
N ILE A 10 0.89 -9.69 -2.80
CA ILE A 10 -0.17 -9.46 -1.82
C ILE A 10 0.47 -9.04 -0.49
N ASP A 11 1.54 -9.72 -0.07
CA ASP A 11 2.25 -9.37 1.16
C ASP A 11 2.91 -7.98 1.05
N TRP A 12 3.49 -7.65 -0.10
CA TRP A 12 3.99 -6.31 -0.37
C TRP A 12 2.88 -5.26 -0.25
N SER A 13 1.72 -5.49 -0.87
CA SER A 13 0.58 -4.58 -0.82
C SER A 13 0.08 -4.40 0.62
N ARG A 14 0.01 -5.49 1.38
CA ARG A 14 -0.33 -5.49 2.81
C ARG A 14 0.64 -4.63 3.61
N GLN A 15 1.94 -4.77 3.38
CA GLN A 15 2.97 -3.95 4.02
C GLN A 15 2.87 -2.47 3.66
N VAL A 16 2.51 -2.13 2.42
CA VAL A 16 2.26 -0.73 2.01
C VAL A 16 1.15 -0.11 2.85
N HIS A 17 0.00 -0.78 2.97
CA HIS A 17 -1.13 -0.31 3.77
C HIS A 17 -0.79 -0.24 5.26
N GLN A 18 -0.09 -1.27 5.80
CA GLN A 18 0.33 -1.29 7.20
C GLN A 18 1.25 -0.10 7.54
N HIS A 19 2.30 0.12 6.74
CA HIS A 19 3.22 1.23 6.98
C HIS A 19 2.54 2.59 6.84
N LEU A 20 1.59 2.73 5.90
CA LEU A 20 0.84 3.97 5.76
C LEU A 20 -0.04 4.24 6.98
N ALA A 21 -0.75 3.21 7.48
CA ALA A 21 -1.56 3.31 8.69
C ALA A 21 -0.72 3.78 9.89
N GLU A 22 0.41 3.13 10.12
CA GLU A 22 1.32 3.43 11.23
C GLU A 22 1.90 4.84 11.15
N HIS A 23 2.36 5.26 9.96
CA HIS A 23 2.95 6.58 9.76
C HIS A 23 1.93 7.69 9.97
N VAL A 24 0.73 7.54 9.40
CA VAL A 24 -0.32 8.55 9.51
C VAL A 24 -0.86 8.61 10.94
N ALA A 25 -1.05 7.46 11.61
CA ALA A 25 -1.46 7.42 13.02
C ALA A 25 -0.45 8.13 13.93
N LYS A 26 0.84 7.80 13.78
CA LYS A 26 1.93 8.38 14.58
C LYS A 26 2.00 9.89 14.47
N ASP A 27 1.79 10.43 13.26
CA ASP A 27 1.88 11.86 13.02
C ASP A 27 0.59 12.62 13.39
N ALA A 28 -0.55 11.92 13.52
CA ALA A 28 -1.84 12.55 13.83
C ALA A 28 -1.83 13.23 15.20
N ASP A 29 -1.08 12.67 16.17
CA ASP A 29 -0.96 13.25 17.51
C ASP A 29 -0.17 14.57 17.52
N ARG A 30 0.69 14.79 16.51
CA ARG A 30 1.52 15.99 16.35
C ARG A 30 0.89 17.06 15.45
N GLN A 31 -0.22 16.74 14.79
CA GLN A 31 -0.92 17.62 13.86
C GLN A 31 -1.71 18.69 14.62
N GLN A 32 -1.44 19.96 14.31
CA GLN A 32 -2.09 21.13 14.92
C GLN A 32 -3.39 21.52 14.21
N ASN A 33 -3.52 21.16 12.92
CA ASN A 33 -4.74 21.40 12.17
C ASN A 33 -5.77 20.29 12.44
N GLU A 34 -6.86 20.62 13.14
CA GLU A 34 -7.87 19.64 13.55
C GLU A 34 -8.47 18.88 12.35
N ARG A 35 -8.72 19.55 11.22
CA ARG A 35 -9.23 18.90 10.01
C ARG A 35 -8.23 17.88 9.45
N ALA A 36 -6.94 18.25 9.39
CA ALA A 36 -5.90 17.32 8.96
C ALA A 36 -5.77 16.15 9.94
N LYS A 37 -5.86 16.40 11.26
CA LYS A 37 -5.83 15.37 12.29
C LYS A 37 -6.98 14.36 12.15
N MET A 38 -8.20 14.85 11.95
CA MET A 38 -9.37 13.98 11.70
C MET A 38 -9.20 13.13 10.44
N LEU A 39 -8.72 13.72 9.35
CA LEU A 39 -8.41 12.99 8.12
C LEU A 39 -7.36 11.90 8.38
N MET A 40 -6.29 12.23 9.10
CA MET A 40 -5.22 11.28 9.40
C MET A 40 -5.71 10.09 10.24
N LYS A 41 -6.55 10.34 11.26
CA LYS A 41 -7.16 9.25 12.04
C LYS A 41 -8.04 8.34 11.18
N TYR A 42 -8.90 8.93 10.35
CA TYR A 42 -9.72 8.17 9.41
C TYR A 42 -8.86 7.30 8.47
N LEU A 43 -7.80 7.88 7.90
CA LEU A 43 -6.88 7.17 7.02
C LEU A 43 -6.18 6.03 7.76
N ALA A 44 -5.67 6.26 8.97
CA ALA A 44 -5.04 5.21 9.76
C ALA A 44 -5.95 4.00 9.97
N ASP A 45 -7.21 4.22 10.32
CA ASP A 45 -8.20 3.15 10.49
C ASP A 45 -8.53 2.45 9.17
N HIS A 46 -8.67 3.21 8.08
CA HIS A 46 -8.95 2.68 6.75
C HIS A 46 -7.80 1.80 6.23
N GLU A 47 -6.57 2.30 6.29
CA GLU A 47 -5.38 1.58 5.85
C GLU A 47 -5.12 0.32 6.71
N SER A 48 -5.38 0.39 8.03
CA SER A 48 -5.32 -0.80 8.88
C SER A 48 -6.35 -1.85 8.47
N THR A 49 -7.56 -1.42 8.09
CA THR A 49 -8.61 -2.31 7.60
C THR A 49 -8.19 -3.00 6.29
N LEU A 50 -7.59 -2.26 5.35
CA LEU A 50 -7.07 -2.83 4.10
C LEU A 50 -5.95 -3.84 4.33
N SER A 51 -4.99 -3.51 5.20
CA SER A 51 -3.92 -4.44 5.62
C SER A 51 -4.50 -5.74 6.19
N GLN A 52 -5.48 -5.64 7.09
CA GLN A 52 -6.14 -6.82 7.67
C GLN A 52 -6.94 -7.62 6.65
N LEU A 53 -7.59 -6.95 5.69
CA LEU A 53 -8.33 -7.59 4.61
C LEU A 53 -7.39 -8.40 3.71
N LEU A 54 -6.27 -7.81 3.30
CA LEU A 54 -5.25 -8.52 2.50
C LEU A 54 -4.67 -9.70 3.27
N LYS A 55 -4.44 -9.56 4.58
CA LYS A 55 -3.97 -10.69 5.39
C LYS A 55 -4.97 -11.85 5.39
N ARG A 56 -6.26 -11.56 5.56
CA ARG A 56 -7.32 -12.59 5.51
C ARG A 56 -7.45 -13.20 4.11
N PHE A 57 -7.24 -12.40 3.08
CA PHE A 57 -7.23 -12.90 1.70
C PHE A 57 -6.10 -13.91 1.50
N GLU A 58 -4.87 -13.61 1.91
CA GLU A 58 -3.75 -14.58 1.87
C GLU A 58 -4.10 -15.88 2.61
N ASP A 59 -4.72 -15.78 3.78
CA ASP A 59 -5.05 -16.93 4.62
C ASP A 59 -6.16 -17.83 4.03
N THR A 60 -6.95 -17.31 3.08
CA THR A 60 -8.13 -18.01 2.51
C THR A 60 -8.03 -18.29 1.01
N ALA A 61 -7.08 -17.66 0.31
CA ALA A 61 -6.88 -17.84 -1.12
C ALA A 61 -6.33 -19.24 -1.45
N ASP A 62 -6.54 -19.65 -2.71
CA ASP A 62 -6.01 -20.92 -3.20
C ASP A 62 -4.48 -20.91 -3.20
N ALA A 63 -3.88 -21.86 -2.48
CA ALA A 63 -2.43 -21.92 -2.32
C ALA A 63 -1.70 -22.14 -3.65
N LYS A 64 -2.30 -22.82 -4.64
CA LYS A 64 -1.65 -22.99 -5.95
C LYS A 64 -1.62 -21.66 -6.70
N ALA A 65 -2.72 -20.89 -6.66
CA ALA A 65 -2.76 -19.56 -7.25
C ALA A 65 -1.72 -18.63 -6.62
N LEU A 66 -1.63 -18.59 -5.28
CA LEU A 66 -0.66 -17.74 -4.57
C LEU A 66 0.80 -18.07 -4.91
N ASN A 67 1.12 -19.34 -5.14
CA ASN A 67 2.47 -19.79 -5.51
C ASN A 67 2.77 -19.63 -7.03
N THR A 68 1.91 -18.94 -7.79
CA THR A 68 2.17 -18.65 -9.20
C THR A 68 3.32 -17.66 -9.31
N TRP A 69 4.33 -18.02 -10.10
CA TRP A 69 5.50 -17.20 -10.35
C TRP A 69 5.14 -16.00 -11.24
N CYS A 70 5.59 -14.82 -10.84
CA CYS A 70 5.32 -13.55 -11.52
C CYS A 70 6.59 -12.72 -11.76
N TYR A 71 7.77 -13.31 -11.51
CA TYR A 71 9.07 -12.64 -11.62
C TYR A 71 9.29 -11.96 -12.97
N GLU A 72 8.94 -12.59 -14.09
CA GLU A 72 9.09 -12.00 -15.43
C GLU A 72 8.20 -10.77 -15.62
N PHE A 73 6.99 -10.77 -15.05
CA PHE A 73 6.05 -9.66 -15.13
C PHE A 73 6.54 -8.46 -14.31
N ILE A 74 7.16 -8.70 -13.14
CA ILE A 74 7.67 -7.66 -12.25
C ILE A 74 9.04 -7.14 -12.67
N SER A 75 9.89 -7.98 -13.26
CA SER A 75 11.21 -7.57 -13.77
C SER A 75 11.12 -6.45 -14.81
N ASN A 76 10.04 -6.43 -15.60
CA ASN A 76 9.75 -5.40 -16.59
C ASN A 76 9.09 -4.13 -15.99
N HIS A 77 8.62 -4.20 -14.75
CA HIS A 77 7.98 -3.09 -14.05
C HIS A 77 8.53 -2.97 -12.62
N PRO A 78 9.77 -2.49 -12.45
CA PRO A 78 10.43 -2.46 -11.15
C PRO A 78 9.57 -1.68 -10.17
N LEU A 79 9.03 -2.40 -9.17
CA LEU A 79 8.31 -1.75 -8.10
C LEU A 79 9.24 -0.75 -7.45
N LYS A 80 8.86 0.51 -7.49
CA LYS A 80 9.43 1.52 -6.62
C LYS A 80 8.98 1.16 -5.21
N ILE A 81 9.68 0.21 -4.59
CA ILE A 81 9.65 -0.01 -3.15
C ILE A 81 10.33 1.22 -2.57
N GLU A 82 9.61 2.32 -2.58
CA GLU A 82 10.15 3.64 -2.32
C GLU A 82 10.67 3.65 -0.89
N ALA A 83 12.00 3.71 -0.77
CA ALA A 83 12.69 4.31 0.36
C ALA A 83 12.36 5.80 0.38
N GLU A 84 11.08 6.14 0.47
CA GLU A 84 10.63 7.51 0.52
C GLU A 84 11.04 8.05 1.88
N HIS A 85 12.04 8.93 1.85
CA HIS A 85 12.25 9.97 2.84
C HIS A 85 10.93 10.76 2.97
N ARG A 86 10.02 10.22 3.76
CA ARG A 86 8.66 10.74 3.89
C ARG A 86 8.73 11.96 4.79
N ARG A 87 8.50 13.13 4.20
CA ARG A 87 8.12 14.34 4.95
C ARG A 87 7.00 13.94 5.91
N SER A 88 7.12 14.35 7.17
CA SER A 88 6.14 13.99 8.20
C SER A 88 4.75 14.51 7.82
N TYR A 89 3.72 13.68 7.99
CA TYR A 89 2.33 14.08 7.78
C TYR A 89 1.87 15.15 8.79
N ALA A 90 2.59 15.29 9.92
CA ALA A 90 2.33 16.32 10.91
C ALA A 90 2.59 17.74 10.38
N GLU A 91 3.44 17.88 9.37
CA GLU A 91 3.80 19.15 8.74
C GLU A 91 3.02 19.44 7.45
N MET A 92 2.16 18.50 7.03
CA MET A 92 1.38 18.60 5.80
C MET A 92 0.00 19.20 6.04
N GLY A 93 -0.47 20.00 5.08
CA GLY A 93 -1.86 20.39 4.98
C GLY A 93 -2.76 19.24 4.48
N THR A 94 -4.06 19.38 4.66
CA THR A 94 -5.06 18.34 4.29
C THR A 94 -4.92 17.87 2.84
N GLN A 95 -4.73 18.79 1.88
CA GLN A 95 -4.60 18.43 0.46
C GLN A 95 -3.30 17.71 0.16
N GLU A 96 -2.20 18.08 0.82
CA GLU A 96 -0.90 17.40 0.66
C GLU A 96 -0.99 15.95 1.17
N ILE A 97 -1.67 15.73 2.31
CA ILE A 97 -1.93 14.38 2.85
C ILE A 97 -2.72 13.54 1.85
N ILE A 98 -3.83 14.07 1.32
CA ILE A 98 -4.66 13.37 0.32
C ILE A 98 -3.82 12.99 -0.90
N ASN A 99 -3.08 13.94 -1.46
CA ASN A 99 -2.27 13.70 -2.65
C ASN A 99 -1.19 12.64 -2.41
N SER A 100 -0.53 12.67 -1.25
CA SER A 100 0.48 11.68 -0.86
C SER A 100 -0.10 10.27 -0.76
N VAL A 101 -1.26 10.12 -0.12
CA VAL A 101 -1.94 8.82 0.04
C VAL A 101 -2.41 8.28 -1.32
N MET A 102 -3.06 9.13 -2.13
CA MET A 102 -3.54 8.74 -3.46
C MET A 102 -2.39 8.32 -4.39
N ALA A 103 -1.23 8.97 -4.30
CA ALA A 103 -0.06 8.59 -5.08
C ALA A 103 0.40 7.16 -4.75
N LYS A 104 0.39 6.79 -3.46
CA LYS A 104 0.74 5.42 -3.01
C LYS A 104 -0.27 4.40 -3.47
N HIS A 105 -1.56 4.68 -3.32
CA HIS A 105 -2.61 3.76 -3.81
C HIS A 105 -2.56 3.59 -5.32
N LYS A 106 -2.22 4.66 -6.07
CA LYS A 106 -2.06 4.58 -7.52
C LYS A 106 -0.93 3.62 -7.90
N GLN A 107 0.20 3.63 -7.20
CA GLN A 107 1.29 2.67 -7.44
C GLN A 107 0.84 1.21 -7.23
N VAL A 108 0.05 0.96 -6.18
CA VAL A 108 -0.50 -0.38 -5.90
C VAL A 108 -1.48 -0.80 -7.00
N LEU A 109 -2.38 0.10 -7.42
CA LEU A 109 -3.35 -0.18 -8.49
C LEU A 109 -2.68 -0.41 -9.86
N GLU A 110 -1.64 0.35 -10.19
CA GLU A 110 -0.88 0.18 -11.42
C GLU A 110 -0.22 -1.20 -11.48
N LEU A 111 0.32 -1.69 -10.35
CA LEU A 111 0.83 -3.06 -10.27
C LEU A 111 -0.26 -4.10 -10.55
N TYR A 112 -1.42 -3.99 -9.87
CA TYR A 112 -2.50 -4.96 -10.08
C TYR A 112 -3.05 -4.96 -11.51
N ARG A 113 -3.17 -3.78 -12.13
CA ARG A 113 -3.57 -3.67 -13.54
C ARG A 113 -2.55 -4.29 -14.48
N HIS A 114 -1.26 -4.06 -14.25
CA HIS A 114 -0.20 -4.67 -15.04
C HIS A 114 -0.27 -6.21 -14.97
N LEU A 115 -0.54 -6.78 -13.79
CA LEU A 115 -0.71 -8.23 -13.65
C LEU A 115 -1.95 -8.75 -14.37
N GLU A 116 -3.06 -8.01 -14.29
CA GLU A 116 -4.32 -8.33 -15.01
C GLU A 116 -4.10 -8.35 -16.52
N GLU A 117 -3.44 -7.34 -17.08
CA GLU A 117 -3.12 -7.25 -18.51
C GLU A 117 -2.25 -8.41 -19.00
N GLN A 118 -1.40 -8.98 -18.14
CA GLN A 118 -0.57 -10.14 -18.49
C GLN A 118 -1.32 -11.47 -18.35
N ALA A 119 -2.34 -11.55 -17.50
CA ALA A 119 -3.10 -12.78 -17.26
C ALA A 119 -4.05 -13.15 -18.42
N ASP A 120 -4.47 -12.17 -19.22
CA ASP A 120 -5.31 -12.35 -20.41
C ASP A 120 -4.51 -12.70 -21.69
N THR A 121 -3.19 -12.86 -21.58
CA THR A 121 -2.27 -13.24 -22.67
C THR A 121 -1.75 -14.67 -22.50
#